data_AF-A0AAP0JFJ2-F1
#
_entry.id   AF-A0AAP0JFJ2-F1
#
_cell.length_a   1.000
_cell.length_b   1.000
_cell.length_c   1.000
_cell.angle_alpha   90.00
_cell.angle_beta   90.00
_cell.angle_gamma   90.00
#
_symmetry.space_group_name_H-M   'P 1'
#
loop_
_entity.id
_entity.type
_entity.pdbx_description
1 polymer ?
#
loop_
_entity_poly.entity_id
_entity_poly.type
_entity_poly.pdbx_seq_one_letter_code
_entity_poly.pdbx_strand_id
1 'polypeptide(L)'
;MKCLARACIWSSNGGGGDLVRFLGEPIRYESPTRPIPEGHKLLLPRTRPPQQNPLLLKSNPVHKKIPVLIHNGNPISESLIIVQYIDEAWPTPSPLLPTDPYDRARARFWADLVDKKVYDCGRRLWASKSEGDRDIAKAEFFECFKLLESELGERRFFGGEELGFVDVGFLPFWTWFRVYEEFGGFRVGDEFPKVMEWVERCLEVERVREALVDPGKVYEFVVQMRRKVFGGIECTSAGIIIYVQVYTRRLMVMLSE
;
A
#
# COMPACT_ATOMS: atom_id res chain seq x y z
N MET A 1 29.44 6.84 -12.35
CA MET A 1 28.23 7.41 -11.73
C MET A 1 27.31 6.27 -11.38
N LYS A 2 27.68 5.54 -10.33
CA LYS A 2 27.11 4.29 -9.84
C LYS A 2 26.69 4.57 -8.42
N CYS A 3 25.40 4.57 -8.11
CA CYS A 3 24.80 4.31 -6.80
C CYS A 3 23.28 4.36 -7.00
N LEU A 4 22.59 3.29 -6.57
CA LEU A 4 21.17 3.20 -6.16
C LEU A 4 20.20 2.24 -6.87
N ALA A 5 20.55 1.64 -8.02
CA ALA A 5 19.71 0.58 -8.62
C ALA A 5 19.86 -0.84 -7.98
N ARG A 6 19.88 -0.99 -6.64
CA ARG A 6 20.11 -2.30 -6.00
C ARG A 6 19.32 -2.61 -4.71
N ALA A 7 18.10 -2.10 -4.56
CA ALA A 7 17.16 -2.57 -3.54
C ALA A 7 16.20 -3.66 -4.09
N CYS A 8 16.75 -4.74 -4.65
CA CYS A 8 16.01 -5.95 -4.99
C CYS A 8 16.68 -7.14 -4.28
N ILE A 9 16.13 -7.59 -3.14
CA ILE A 9 16.52 -8.80 -2.40
C ILE A 9 18.03 -8.86 -2.07
N TRP A 10 18.44 -8.34 -0.91
CA TRP A 10 19.78 -8.62 -0.39
C TRP A 10 19.78 -9.95 0.37
N SER A 11 20.23 -11.00 -0.30
CA SER A 11 20.80 -12.18 0.34
C SER A 11 22.13 -12.47 -0.34
N SER A 12 23.21 -11.84 0.15
CA SER A 12 24.54 -12.38 -0.07
C SER A 12 24.97 -13.11 1.20
N ASN A 13 25.06 -14.44 1.12
CA ASN A 13 25.93 -15.17 2.03
C ASN A 13 27.37 -14.72 1.73
N GLY A 14 27.85 -13.72 2.47
CA GLY A 14 29.20 -13.18 2.40
C GLY A 14 29.23 -11.71 1.97
N GLY A 15 29.49 -10.82 2.94
CA GLY A 15 30.03 -9.48 2.65
C GLY A 15 29.28 -8.28 3.26
N GLY A 16 29.19 -8.16 4.60
CA GLY A 16 29.15 -6.87 5.31
C GLY A 16 28.10 -5.81 4.93
N GLY A 17 26.93 -6.19 4.42
CA GLY A 17 25.80 -5.29 4.19
C GLY A 17 24.58 -5.67 5.04
N ASP A 18 23.68 -4.72 5.24
CA ASP A 18 22.51 -4.90 6.10
C ASP A 18 21.52 -5.91 5.53
N LEU A 19 20.97 -6.76 6.40
CA LEU A 19 19.96 -7.75 6.03
C LEU A 19 18.57 -7.13 6.15
N VAL A 20 17.91 -6.90 5.00
CA VAL A 20 16.56 -6.35 4.92
C VAL A 20 15.60 -7.40 4.36
N ARG A 21 14.50 -7.68 5.09
CA ARG A 21 13.45 -8.62 4.66
C ARG A 21 12.06 -8.08 4.96
N PHE A 22 11.15 -8.17 4.00
CA PHE A 22 9.74 -7.81 4.20
C PHE A 22 8.84 -9.04 4.31
N LEU A 23 7.92 -9.03 5.28
CA LEU A 23 6.83 -9.99 5.38
C LEU A 23 5.59 -9.39 4.72
N GLY A 24 5.21 -9.92 3.54
CA GLY A 24 4.15 -9.38 2.70
C GLY A 24 4.35 -9.58 1.19
N GLU A 25 5.45 -10.19 0.73
CA GLU A 25 5.67 -10.44 -0.70
C GLU A 25 4.72 -11.52 -1.26
N PRO A 26 4.13 -11.36 -2.46
CA PRO A 26 3.73 -12.51 -3.25
C PRO A 26 4.99 -13.29 -3.65
N ILE A 27 5.00 -14.59 -3.41
CA ILE A 27 5.93 -15.49 -4.10
C ILE A 27 5.66 -15.32 -5.60
N ARG A 28 6.72 -14.95 -6.34
CA ARG A 28 6.79 -14.63 -7.78
C ARG A 28 5.57 -15.07 -8.63
N TYR A 29 4.92 -14.09 -9.26
CA TYR A 29 4.22 -14.31 -10.52
C TYR A 29 5.17 -13.96 -11.65
N GLU A 30 5.96 -14.94 -12.11
CA GLU A 30 6.56 -14.88 -13.44
C GLU A 30 5.69 -15.71 -14.37
N SER A 31 5.04 -15.06 -15.34
CA SER A 31 4.46 -15.74 -16.50
C SER A 31 5.58 -16.43 -17.28
N PRO A 32 5.43 -17.71 -17.64
CA PRO A 32 6.54 -18.48 -18.19
C PRO A 32 6.85 -18.03 -19.63
N THR A 33 8.05 -17.54 -19.88
CA THR A 33 8.57 -17.32 -21.25
C THR A 33 9.14 -18.61 -21.88
N ARG A 34 8.81 -19.78 -21.33
CA ARG A 34 9.07 -21.10 -21.96
C ARG A 34 7.94 -22.08 -21.68
N PRO A 35 7.58 -22.95 -22.64
CA PRO A 35 6.49 -23.92 -22.45
C PRO A 35 6.88 -24.94 -21.37
N ILE A 36 5.95 -25.22 -20.47
CA ILE A 36 6.09 -26.21 -19.40
C ILE A 36 5.84 -27.61 -20.00
N PRO A 37 6.72 -28.61 -19.81
CA PRO A 37 6.45 -29.98 -20.24
C PRO A 37 5.25 -30.58 -19.51
N GLU A 38 4.45 -31.37 -20.20
CA GLU A 38 3.24 -32.02 -19.65
C GLU A 38 3.58 -32.90 -18.44
N GLY A 39 2.90 -32.65 -17.32
CA GLY A 39 3.03 -33.46 -16.09
C GLY A 39 3.08 -32.67 -14.77
N HIS A 40 3.12 -31.34 -14.79
CA HIS A 40 3.21 -30.53 -13.58
C HIS A 40 2.06 -29.53 -13.44
N LYS A 41 1.24 -29.72 -12.40
CA LYS A 41 0.19 -28.78 -12.00
C LYS A 41 0.83 -27.57 -11.29
N LEU A 42 0.45 -26.37 -11.72
CA LEU A 42 0.72 -25.11 -11.05
C LEU A 42 0.06 -25.12 -9.66
N LEU A 43 0.85 -25.31 -8.61
CA LEU A 43 0.41 -25.09 -7.23
C LEU A 43 0.66 -23.61 -6.89
N LEU A 44 -0.40 -22.80 -6.97
CA LEU A 44 -0.42 -21.48 -6.37
C LEU A 44 -0.06 -21.62 -4.88
N PRO A 45 1.01 -21.00 -4.37
CA PRO A 45 1.28 -21.06 -2.94
C PRO A 45 0.14 -20.35 -2.22
N ARG A 46 -0.69 -21.14 -1.54
CA ARG A 46 -1.66 -20.65 -0.56
C ARG A 46 -0.86 -19.77 0.40
N THR A 47 -1.06 -18.46 0.37
CA THR A 47 -0.66 -17.63 1.50
C THR A 47 -1.38 -18.23 2.71
N ARG A 48 -0.62 -18.89 3.60
CA ARG A 48 -1.17 -19.31 4.89
C ARG A 48 -1.81 -18.07 5.52
N PRO A 49 -3.01 -18.19 6.13
CA PRO A 49 -3.60 -17.08 6.88
C PRO A 49 -2.53 -16.47 7.80
N PRO A 50 -2.51 -15.13 8.01
CA PRO A 50 -1.51 -14.47 8.86
C PRO A 50 -1.31 -15.16 10.21
N GLN A 51 -2.40 -15.71 10.75
CA GLN A 51 -2.44 -16.49 12.01
C GLN A 51 -1.68 -17.83 11.96
N GLN A 52 -1.21 -18.26 10.80
CA GLN A 52 -0.50 -19.52 10.55
C GLN A 52 0.90 -19.30 9.97
N ASN A 53 1.39 -18.05 9.91
CA ASN A 53 2.76 -17.75 9.51
C ASN A 53 3.64 -17.56 10.76
N PRO A 54 4.48 -18.55 11.14
CA PRO A 54 5.27 -18.48 12.37
C PRO A 54 6.23 -17.30 12.40
N LEU A 55 6.74 -16.88 11.23
CA LEU A 55 7.63 -15.73 11.14
C LEU A 55 6.87 -14.42 11.39
N LEU A 56 5.66 -14.28 10.86
CA LEU A 56 4.82 -13.12 11.15
C LEU A 56 4.43 -13.05 12.64
N LEU A 57 4.01 -14.18 13.22
CA LEU A 57 3.66 -14.25 14.64
C LEU A 57 4.85 -13.95 15.55
N LYS A 58 6.06 -14.34 15.13
CA LYS A 58 7.30 -14.00 15.85
C LYS A 58 7.66 -12.53 15.71
N SER A 59 7.52 -11.97 14.50
CA SER A 59 7.98 -10.61 14.18
C SER A 59 6.99 -9.51 14.57
N ASN A 60 5.68 -9.78 14.53
CA ASN A 60 4.63 -8.89 15.01
C ASN A 60 3.64 -9.66 15.91
N PRO A 61 4.04 -10.02 17.14
CA PRO A 61 3.21 -10.83 18.05
C PRO A 61 1.95 -10.07 18.53
N VAL A 62 2.00 -8.74 18.56
CA VAL A 62 0.93 -7.88 19.06
C VAL A 62 -0.24 -7.84 18.08
N HIS A 63 -0.01 -7.33 16.86
CA HIS A 63 -1.08 -7.13 15.89
C HIS A 63 -1.23 -8.29 14.92
N LYS A 64 -0.18 -9.12 14.74
CA LYS A 64 -0.17 -10.26 13.79
C LYS A 64 -0.55 -9.84 12.38
N LYS A 65 -0.23 -8.58 12.06
CA LYS A 65 -0.50 -7.92 10.79
C LYS A 65 0.80 -7.68 10.06
N ILE A 66 0.69 -7.74 8.75
CA ILE A 66 1.67 -7.17 7.85
C ILE A 66 1.30 -5.67 7.66
N PRO A 67 2.21 -4.80 7.20
CA PRO A 67 3.57 -5.10 6.79
C PRO A 67 4.50 -5.27 7.99
N VAL A 68 5.56 -6.07 7.82
CA VAL A 68 6.68 -6.12 8.76
C VAL A 68 7.98 -6.04 7.98
N LEU A 69 8.79 -5.03 8.26
CA LEU A 69 10.17 -4.90 7.81
C LEU A 69 11.07 -5.56 8.86
N ILE A 70 12.02 -6.40 8.46
CA ILE A 70 13.04 -6.98 9.34
C ILE A 70 14.36 -6.41 8.87
N HIS A 71 14.98 -5.54 9.67
CA HIS A 71 16.28 -4.96 9.41
C HIS A 71 17.28 -5.45 10.45
N ASN A 72 18.33 -6.15 10.01
CA ASN A 72 19.36 -6.73 10.89
C ASN A 72 18.78 -7.62 12.00
N GLY A 73 17.76 -8.41 11.64
CA GLY A 73 17.05 -9.30 12.56
C GLY A 73 16.00 -8.62 13.43
N ASN A 74 15.91 -7.29 13.43
CA ASN A 74 14.96 -6.52 14.22
C ASN A 74 13.69 -6.25 13.41
N PRO A 75 12.50 -6.66 13.90
CA PRO A 75 11.24 -6.38 13.21
C PRO A 75 10.73 -4.96 13.51
N ILE A 76 10.25 -4.28 12.46
CA ILE A 76 9.54 -3.00 12.47
C ILE A 76 8.17 -3.26 11.84
N SER A 77 7.10 -2.92 12.55
CA SER A 77 5.71 -3.15 12.14
C SER A 77 5.01 -1.80 11.90
N GLU A 78 3.85 -1.85 11.24
CA GLU A 78 3.04 -0.71 10.82
C GLU A 78 3.62 0.04 9.62
N SER A 79 2.82 0.24 8.56
CA SER A 79 3.27 0.79 7.28
C SER A 79 3.92 2.17 7.43
N LEU A 80 3.25 3.10 8.10
CA LEU A 80 3.76 4.47 8.30
C LEU A 80 4.98 4.53 9.22
N ILE A 81 5.13 3.60 10.17
CA ILE A 81 6.33 3.50 11.00
C ILE A 81 7.48 2.97 10.15
N ILE A 82 7.24 1.98 9.31
CA ILE A 82 8.24 1.45 8.38
C ILE A 82 8.72 2.52 7.40
N VAL A 83 7.82 3.34 6.84
CA VAL A 83 8.22 4.45 5.94
C VAL A 83 9.12 5.45 6.67
N GLN A 84 8.78 5.85 7.89
CA GLN A 84 9.61 6.75 8.69
C GLN A 84 10.98 6.13 9.01
N TYR A 85 10.97 4.85 9.39
CA TYR A 85 12.21 4.12 9.64
C TYR A 85 13.11 4.07 8.41
N ILE A 86 12.53 3.92 7.21
CA ILE A 86 13.29 3.94 5.95
C ILE A 86 13.91 5.33 5.71
N ASP A 87 13.12 6.38 5.88
CA ASP A 87 13.57 7.78 5.72
C ASP A 87 14.72 8.13 6.68
N GLU A 88 14.67 7.62 7.91
CA GLU A 88 15.68 7.85 8.94
C GLU A 88 16.93 6.95 8.78
N ALA A 89 16.75 5.68 8.39
CA ALA A 89 17.83 4.70 8.29
C ALA A 89 18.64 4.83 6.99
N TRP A 90 18.02 5.34 5.92
CA TRP A 90 18.66 5.60 4.62
C TRP A 90 18.39 7.02 4.14
N PRO A 91 19.02 8.06 4.74
CA PRO A 91 18.81 9.44 4.35
C PRO A 91 19.18 9.70 2.90
N THR A 92 18.30 10.38 2.17
CA THR A 92 18.50 10.84 0.79
C THR A 92 18.53 12.38 0.75
N PRO A 93 18.97 12.99 -0.36
CA PRO A 93 18.85 14.45 -0.55
C PRO A 93 17.39 14.95 -0.59
N SER A 94 16.44 14.07 -0.87
CA SER A 94 14.99 14.34 -0.94
C SER A 94 14.27 13.54 0.17
N PRO A 95 14.33 13.99 1.44
CA PRO A 95 13.69 13.28 2.55
C PRO A 95 12.17 13.31 2.42
N LEU A 96 11.50 12.23 2.82
CA LEU A 96 10.04 12.15 2.80
C LEU A 96 9.41 13.06 3.85
N LEU A 97 10.04 13.14 5.03
CA LEU A 97 9.60 14.02 6.10
C LEU A 97 10.34 15.37 6.02
N PRO A 98 9.62 16.49 6.20
CA PRO A 98 10.24 17.79 6.37
C PRO A 98 11.24 17.84 7.53
N THR A 99 12.26 18.69 7.39
CA THR A 99 13.26 18.94 8.43
C THR A 99 12.73 19.82 9.56
N ASP A 100 11.87 20.79 9.22
CA ASP A 100 11.18 21.62 10.20
C ASP A 100 10.24 20.77 11.09
N PRO A 101 10.30 20.90 12.43
CA PRO A 101 9.48 20.10 13.32
C PRO A 101 7.97 20.27 13.15
N TYR A 102 7.49 21.49 12.84
CA TYR A 102 6.07 21.76 12.66
C TYR A 102 5.57 21.14 11.37
N ASP A 103 6.28 21.33 10.26
CA ASP A 103 5.91 20.73 8.97
C ASP A 103 5.97 19.20 9.03
N ARG A 104 6.95 18.64 9.75
CA ARG A 104 7.02 17.20 10.01
C ARG A 104 5.81 16.69 10.81
N ALA A 105 5.37 17.44 11.82
CA ALA A 105 4.17 17.10 12.58
C ALA A 105 2.91 17.17 11.70
N ARG A 106 2.81 18.16 10.83
CA ARG A 106 1.71 18.30 9.87
C ARG A 106 1.68 17.14 8.86
N ALA A 107 2.82 16.75 8.31
CA ALA A 107 2.91 15.59 7.41
C ALA A 107 2.45 14.29 8.11
N ARG A 108 2.86 14.08 9.37
CA ARG A 108 2.41 12.93 10.17
C ARG A 108 0.91 12.97 10.46
N PHE A 109 0.36 14.15 10.76
CA PHE A 109 -1.08 14.32 10.98
C PHE A 109 -1.90 13.91 9.76
N TRP A 110 -1.52 14.37 8.56
CA TRP A 110 -2.24 14.04 7.34
C TRP A 110 -2.10 12.56 6.95
N ALA A 111 -0.92 11.97 7.13
CA ALA A 111 -0.74 10.54 6.92
C ALA A 111 -1.58 9.70 7.90
N ASP A 112 -1.69 10.10 9.17
CA ASP A 112 -2.55 9.45 10.17
C ASP A 112 -4.05 9.59 9.82
N LEU A 113 -4.47 10.76 9.34
CA LEU A 113 -5.82 10.98 8.84
C LEU A 113 -6.13 10.04 7.67
N VAL A 114 -5.22 9.90 6.72
CA VAL A 114 -5.36 8.97 5.60
C VAL A 114 -5.49 7.53 6.09
N ASP A 115 -4.56 7.07 6.94
CA ASP A 115 -4.55 5.68 7.43
C ASP A 115 -5.80 5.34 8.24
N LYS A 116 -6.35 6.29 9.00
CA LYS A 116 -7.55 6.05 9.81
C LYS A 116 -8.85 6.23 9.04
N LYS A 117 -8.97 7.30 8.26
CA LYS A 117 -10.23 7.71 7.62
C LYS A 117 -10.38 7.08 6.25
N VAL A 118 -9.44 7.28 5.34
CA VAL A 118 -9.53 6.76 3.96
C VAL A 118 -9.62 5.24 3.96
N TYR A 119 -8.82 4.57 4.80
CA TYR A 119 -8.90 3.12 4.97
C TYR A 119 -10.27 2.66 5.47
N ASP A 120 -10.78 3.25 6.54
CA ASP A 120 -12.02 2.78 7.15
C ASP A 120 -13.23 3.04 6.24
N CYS A 121 -13.39 4.25 5.71
CA CYS A 121 -14.51 4.57 4.82
C CYS A 121 -14.42 3.76 3.52
N GLY A 122 -13.23 3.67 2.92
CA GLY A 122 -12.98 2.83 1.76
C GLY A 122 -13.33 1.36 2.02
N ARG A 123 -12.96 0.81 3.17
CA ARG A 123 -13.31 -0.55 3.58
C ARG A 123 -14.82 -0.74 3.71
N ARG A 124 -15.51 0.20 4.37
CA ARG A 124 -16.97 0.11 4.54
C ARG A 124 -17.73 0.18 3.22
N LEU A 125 -17.27 0.98 2.25
CA LEU A 125 -17.88 1.06 0.91
C LEU A 125 -18.00 -0.31 0.24
N TRP A 126 -16.93 -1.13 0.24
CA TRP A 126 -16.95 -2.41 -0.47
C TRP A 126 -17.32 -3.62 0.40
N ALA A 127 -17.06 -3.57 1.71
CA ALA A 127 -17.25 -4.70 2.61
C ALA A 127 -18.59 -4.71 3.35
N SER A 128 -19.32 -3.59 3.37
CA SER A 128 -20.62 -3.54 4.06
C SER A 128 -21.73 -4.21 3.26
N LYS A 129 -22.63 -4.89 3.97
CA LYS A 129 -23.87 -5.46 3.42
C LYS A 129 -25.05 -4.48 3.50
N SER A 130 -24.96 -3.48 4.38
CA SER A 130 -26.03 -2.50 4.59
C SER A 130 -25.86 -1.35 3.60
N GLU A 131 -26.96 -0.97 2.94
CA GLU A 131 -26.96 0.21 2.08
C GLU A 131 -26.74 1.49 2.89
N GLY A 132 -27.44 1.65 4.02
CA GLY A 132 -27.28 2.84 4.87
C GLY A 132 -25.86 3.01 5.44
N ASP A 133 -25.16 1.92 5.76
CA ASP A 133 -23.75 2.01 6.22
C ASP A 133 -22.81 2.42 5.06
N ARG A 134 -23.11 2.00 3.82
CA ARG A 134 -22.36 2.45 2.64
C ARG A 134 -22.61 3.92 2.35
N ASP A 135 -23.83 4.42 2.53
CA ASP A 135 -24.13 5.85 2.34
C ASP A 135 -23.41 6.73 3.36
N ILE A 136 -23.37 6.30 4.63
CA ILE A 136 -22.58 6.97 5.67
C ILE A 136 -21.09 6.94 5.32
N ALA A 137 -20.56 5.77 4.93
CA ALA A 137 -19.17 5.65 4.53
C ALA A 137 -18.82 6.53 3.31
N LYS A 138 -19.75 6.67 2.35
CA LYS A 138 -19.60 7.56 1.20
C LYS A 138 -19.55 9.02 1.63
N ALA A 139 -20.45 9.46 2.52
CA ALA A 139 -20.42 10.83 3.03
C ALA A 139 -19.10 11.15 3.74
N GLU A 140 -18.63 10.25 4.62
CA GLU A 140 -17.34 10.41 5.31
C GLU A 140 -16.14 10.37 4.36
N PHE A 141 -16.18 9.51 3.33
CA PHE A 141 -15.17 9.48 2.26
C PHE A 141 -15.10 10.85 1.56
N PHE A 142 -16.26 11.44 1.24
CA PHE A 142 -16.34 12.71 0.55
C PHE A 142 -15.80 13.86 1.42
N GLU A 143 -16.14 13.90 2.69
CA GLU A 143 -15.58 14.87 3.64
C GLU A 143 -14.06 14.74 3.76
N CYS A 144 -13.56 13.51 3.87
CA CYS A 144 -12.12 13.24 3.96
C CYS A 144 -11.37 13.70 2.70
N PHE A 145 -11.89 13.38 1.51
CA PHE A 145 -11.25 13.76 0.25
C PHE A 145 -11.30 15.28 0.01
N LYS A 146 -12.37 15.98 0.42
CA LYS A 146 -12.41 17.45 0.40
C LYS A 146 -11.33 18.07 1.29
N LEU A 147 -11.09 17.50 2.48
CA LEU A 147 -10.00 17.94 3.34
C LEU A 147 -8.64 17.70 2.70
N LEU A 148 -8.44 16.57 2.03
CA LEU A 148 -7.20 16.24 1.33
C LEU A 148 -6.96 17.16 0.12
N GLU A 149 -7.99 17.50 -0.67
CA GLU A 149 -7.87 18.49 -1.74
C GLU A 149 -7.54 19.89 -1.20
N SER A 150 -8.18 20.29 -0.10
CA SER A 150 -7.89 21.56 0.55
C SER A 150 -6.48 21.61 1.10
N GLU A 151 -5.99 20.51 1.67
CA GLU A 151 -4.62 20.41 2.15
C GLU A 151 -3.65 20.49 0.97
N LEU A 152 -3.83 19.65 -0.06
CA LEU A 152 -2.96 19.65 -1.25
C LEU A 152 -2.84 21.06 -1.85
N GLY A 153 -3.96 21.77 -1.96
CA GLY A 153 -4.02 23.14 -2.47
C GLY A 153 -3.63 23.19 -3.93
N GLU A 154 -2.54 23.92 -4.22
CA GLU A 154 -1.94 24.06 -5.56
C GLU A 154 -0.57 23.38 -5.65
N ARG A 155 -0.15 22.64 -4.61
CA ARG A 155 1.16 21.99 -4.57
C ARG A 155 1.20 20.82 -5.56
N ARG A 156 2.39 20.56 -6.10
CA ARG A 156 2.61 19.41 -7.00
C ARG A 156 2.32 18.09 -6.29
N PHE A 157 2.88 17.93 -5.10
CA PHE A 157 2.72 16.80 -4.18
C PHE A 157 2.40 17.30 -2.77
N PHE A 158 1.96 16.43 -1.87
CA PHE A 158 1.81 16.80 -0.45
C PHE A 158 3.15 17.17 0.19
N GLY A 159 4.26 16.58 -0.29
CA GLY A 159 5.64 16.98 0.03
C GLY A 159 6.09 18.32 -0.55
N GLY A 160 5.26 19.01 -1.35
CA GLY A 160 5.64 20.23 -2.06
C GLY A 160 6.03 19.94 -3.51
N GLU A 161 7.30 20.14 -3.86
CA GLU A 161 7.83 19.90 -5.22
C GLU A 161 8.23 18.44 -5.47
N GLU A 162 8.50 17.69 -4.41
CA GLU A 162 8.89 16.27 -4.44
C GLU A 162 7.90 15.41 -3.66
N LEU A 163 7.92 14.09 -3.90
CA LEU A 163 7.09 13.14 -3.16
C LEU A 163 7.44 13.15 -1.68
N GLY A 164 6.46 13.37 -0.82
CA GLY A 164 6.62 13.39 0.63
C GLY A 164 5.95 12.22 1.33
N PHE A 165 6.01 12.25 2.66
CA PHE A 165 5.49 11.22 3.55
C PHE A 165 3.99 10.94 3.34
N VAL A 166 3.19 11.99 3.14
CA VAL A 166 1.75 11.86 2.91
C VAL A 166 1.47 11.25 1.55
N ASP A 167 2.25 11.59 0.51
CA ASP A 167 2.09 11.02 -0.83
C ASP A 167 2.30 9.50 -0.79
N VAL A 168 3.36 9.05 -0.12
CA VAL A 168 3.68 7.63 0.08
C VAL A 168 2.60 6.91 0.91
N GLY A 169 1.97 7.61 1.85
CA GLY A 169 0.86 7.10 2.67
C GLY A 169 -0.48 7.05 1.94
N PHE A 170 -0.73 7.96 0.99
CA PHE A 170 -2.04 8.11 0.35
C PHE A 170 -2.13 7.48 -1.04
N LEU A 171 -1.07 7.57 -1.84
CA LEU A 171 -1.11 7.14 -3.23
C LEU A 171 -1.49 5.67 -3.43
N PRO A 172 -1.09 4.71 -2.56
CA PRO A 172 -1.49 3.33 -2.73
C PRO A 172 -3.01 3.10 -2.73
N PHE A 173 -3.80 4.00 -2.13
CA PHE A 173 -5.26 3.95 -2.20
C PHE A 173 -5.83 4.18 -3.59
N TRP A 174 -5.08 4.80 -4.51
CA TRP A 174 -5.48 4.92 -5.91
C TRP A 174 -5.77 3.54 -6.53
N THR A 175 -5.00 2.51 -6.15
CA THR A 175 -5.22 1.13 -6.63
C THR A 175 -6.60 0.57 -6.22
N TRP A 176 -7.26 1.19 -5.24
CA TRP A 176 -8.58 0.84 -4.75
C TRP A 176 -9.68 1.78 -5.24
N PHE A 177 -9.36 2.88 -5.95
CA PHE A 177 -10.39 3.84 -6.36
C PHE A 177 -11.48 3.18 -7.19
N ARG A 178 -11.13 2.31 -8.15
CA ARG A 178 -12.12 1.54 -8.91
C ARG A 178 -13.06 0.72 -8.01
N VAL A 179 -12.55 0.14 -6.93
CA VAL A 179 -13.38 -0.58 -5.94
C VAL A 179 -14.36 0.38 -5.28
N TYR A 180 -13.89 1.53 -4.83
CA TYR A 180 -14.72 2.52 -4.16
C TYR A 180 -15.80 3.09 -5.09
N GLU A 181 -15.44 3.38 -6.33
CA GLU A 181 -16.36 3.89 -7.37
C GLU A 181 -17.50 2.89 -7.65
N GLU A 182 -17.16 1.63 -7.88
CA GLU A 182 -18.11 0.57 -8.25
C GLU A 182 -19.05 0.21 -7.10
N PHE A 183 -18.54 0.14 -5.86
CA PHE A 183 -19.36 -0.23 -4.70
C PHE A 183 -20.06 0.96 -4.01
N GLY A 184 -19.53 2.17 -4.18
CA GLY A 184 -20.09 3.42 -3.67
C GLY A 184 -20.95 4.19 -4.66
N GLY A 185 -20.97 3.81 -5.94
CA GLY A 185 -21.79 4.46 -6.97
C GLY A 185 -21.42 5.93 -7.16
N PHE A 186 -20.14 6.23 -7.33
CA PHE A 186 -19.63 7.56 -7.66
C PHE A 186 -18.34 7.42 -8.48
N ARG A 187 -17.82 8.53 -9.00
CA ARG A 187 -16.51 8.57 -9.67
C ARG A 187 -15.60 9.51 -8.90
N VAL A 188 -14.40 9.05 -8.56
CA VAL A 188 -13.46 9.86 -7.76
C VAL A 188 -13.05 11.11 -8.55
N GLY A 189 -12.83 10.98 -9.86
CA GLY A 189 -12.43 12.11 -10.71
C GLY A 189 -13.51 13.18 -10.93
N ASP A 190 -14.79 12.81 -10.86
CA ASP A 190 -15.89 13.76 -11.00
C ASP A 190 -16.07 14.60 -9.72
N GLU A 191 -15.81 13.98 -8.56
CA GLU A 191 -16.03 14.58 -7.24
C GLU A 191 -14.77 15.26 -6.67
N PHE A 192 -13.58 14.73 -7.00
CA PHE A 192 -12.27 15.13 -6.46
C PHE A 192 -11.22 15.26 -7.58
N PRO A 193 -11.39 16.21 -8.51
CA PRO A 193 -10.51 16.35 -9.66
C PRO A 193 -9.05 16.65 -9.26
N LYS A 194 -8.80 17.42 -8.19
CA LYS A 194 -7.43 17.75 -7.76
C LYS A 194 -6.69 16.52 -7.24
N VAL A 195 -7.39 15.61 -6.58
CA VAL A 195 -6.81 14.31 -6.18
C VAL A 195 -6.42 13.52 -7.43
N MET A 196 -7.26 13.48 -8.46
CA MET A 196 -6.92 12.75 -9.69
C MET A 196 -5.75 13.39 -10.45
N GLU A 197 -5.70 14.70 -10.55
CA GLU A 197 -4.55 15.39 -11.13
C GLU A 197 -3.26 15.12 -10.33
N TRP A 198 -3.34 15.08 -9.01
CA TRP A 198 -2.20 14.70 -8.15
C TRP A 198 -1.76 13.25 -8.39
N VAL A 199 -2.70 12.31 -8.53
CA VAL A 199 -2.41 10.92 -8.90
C VAL A 199 -1.68 10.87 -10.24
N GLU A 200 -2.16 11.60 -11.24
CA GLU A 200 -1.54 11.64 -12.58
C GLU A 200 -0.08 12.11 -12.47
N ARG A 201 0.17 13.19 -11.73
CA ARG A 201 1.54 13.68 -11.46
C ARG A 201 2.39 12.65 -10.74
N CYS A 202 1.83 11.89 -9.79
CA CYS A 202 2.55 10.81 -9.12
C CYS A 202 2.92 9.67 -10.09
N LEU A 203 2.02 9.34 -11.02
CA LEU A 203 2.22 8.28 -12.01
C LEU A 203 3.21 8.64 -13.13
N GLU A 204 3.55 9.92 -13.31
CA GLU A 204 4.67 10.36 -14.16
C GLU A 204 6.03 9.88 -13.62
N VAL A 205 6.12 9.61 -12.32
CA VAL A 205 7.33 9.08 -11.69
C VAL A 205 7.43 7.58 -11.98
N GLU A 206 8.39 7.17 -12.82
CA GLU A 206 8.52 5.79 -13.30
C GLU A 206 8.45 4.73 -12.19
N ARG A 207 9.23 4.91 -11.12
CA ARG A 207 9.26 3.99 -9.97
C ARG A 207 7.92 3.86 -9.26
N VAL A 208 7.12 4.93 -9.21
CA VAL A 208 5.76 4.92 -8.65
C VAL A 208 4.86 4.07 -9.54
N ARG A 209 4.92 4.27 -10.85
CA ARG A 209 4.12 3.51 -11.83
C ARG A 209 4.44 2.02 -11.77
N GLU A 210 5.71 1.65 -11.67
CA GLU A 210 6.14 0.25 -11.51
C GLU A 210 5.70 -0.35 -10.15
N ALA A 211 5.57 0.50 -9.14
CA ALA A 211 5.17 0.14 -7.79
C ALA A 211 3.67 -0.12 -7.62
N LEU A 212 2.79 0.52 -8.40
CA LEU A 212 1.34 0.41 -8.19
C LEU A 212 0.72 -0.78 -8.95
N VAL A 213 -0.31 -1.38 -8.36
CA VAL A 213 -1.07 -2.47 -9.00
C VAL A 213 -2.19 -1.85 -9.82
N ASP A 214 -2.46 -2.43 -10.99
CA ASP A 214 -3.61 -2.04 -11.79
C ASP A 214 -4.93 -2.08 -10.96
N PRO A 215 -5.71 -0.98 -10.92
CA PRO A 215 -6.95 -0.93 -10.15
C PRO A 215 -8.00 -1.96 -10.60
N GLY A 216 -7.99 -2.38 -11.87
CA GLY A 216 -8.85 -3.45 -12.38
C GLY A 216 -8.60 -4.79 -11.73
N LYS A 217 -7.34 -5.17 -11.55
CA LYS A 217 -6.96 -6.41 -10.84
C LYS A 217 -7.41 -6.40 -9.39
N VAL A 218 -7.30 -5.26 -8.70
CA VAL A 218 -7.79 -5.12 -7.32
C VAL A 218 -9.31 -5.26 -7.28
N TYR A 219 -10.02 -4.62 -8.20
CA TYR A 219 -11.47 -4.76 -8.31
C TYR A 219 -11.94 -6.20 -8.54
N GLU A 220 -11.34 -6.89 -9.51
CA GLU A 220 -11.65 -8.30 -9.79
C GLU A 220 -11.44 -9.18 -8.56
N PHE A 221 -10.35 -8.98 -7.83
CA PHE A 221 -10.08 -9.68 -6.59
C PHE A 221 -11.15 -9.42 -5.53
N VAL A 222 -11.52 -8.15 -5.31
CA VAL A 222 -12.54 -7.78 -4.32
C VAL A 222 -13.89 -8.37 -4.68
N VAL A 223 -14.29 -8.38 -5.96
CA VAL A 223 -15.51 -9.03 -6.43
C VAL A 223 -15.49 -10.53 -6.12
N GLN A 224 -14.39 -11.23 -6.41
CA GLN A 224 -14.23 -12.65 -6.09
C GLN A 224 -14.31 -12.92 -4.59
N MET A 225 -13.69 -12.06 -3.77
CA MET A 225 -13.72 -12.17 -2.32
C MET A 225 -15.14 -11.95 -1.80
N ARG A 226 -15.82 -10.90 -2.23
CA ARG A 226 -17.18 -10.55 -1.81
C ARG A 226 -18.17 -11.66 -2.16
N ARG A 227 -18.02 -12.28 -3.35
CA ARG A 227 -18.81 -13.47 -3.74
C ARG A 227 -18.62 -14.64 -2.78
N LYS A 228 -17.38 -14.92 -2.32
CA LYS A 228 -17.11 -15.98 -1.36
C LYS A 228 -17.70 -15.67 0.02
N VAL A 229 -17.41 -14.49 0.56
CA VAL A 229 -17.88 -14.08 1.91
C VAL A 229 -19.39 -13.99 1.98
N PHE A 230 -20.04 -13.39 0.98
CA PHE A 230 -21.50 -13.20 0.98
C PHE A 230 -22.25 -14.42 0.45
N GLY A 231 -21.59 -15.31 -0.28
CA GLY A 231 -22.07 -16.63 -0.64
C GLY A 231 -21.93 -17.70 0.46
N GLY A 232 -21.57 -17.31 1.69
CA GLY A 232 -21.52 -18.22 2.83
C GLY A 232 -20.24 -19.08 2.95
N ILE A 233 -19.20 -18.77 2.19
CA ILE A 233 -17.89 -19.41 2.33
C ILE A 233 -17.05 -18.54 3.27
N GLU A 234 -16.59 -19.10 4.40
CA GLU A 234 -15.68 -18.41 5.31
C GLU A 234 -14.39 -17.99 4.57
N CYS A 235 -14.26 -16.71 4.22
CA CYS A 235 -12.95 -16.18 3.89
C CYS A 235 -12.15 -16.00 5.17
N THR A 236 -11.31 -16.99 5.45
CA THR A 236 -10.23 -16.91 6.44
C THR A 236 -9.28 -15.77 6.08
N SER A 237 -9.47 -14.60 6.69
CA SER A 237 -8.49 -13.49 6.86
C SER A 237 -7.76 -12.95 5.61
N ALA A 238 -8.01 -13.49 4.40
CA ALA A 238 -7.19 -13.31 3.22
C ALA A 238 -7.42 -11.97 2.53
N GLY A 239 -8.58 -11.36 2.75
CA GLY A 239 -8.94 -10.07 2.14
C GLY A 239 -8.17 -8.87 2.66
N ILE A 240 -7.74 -8.92 3.91
CA ILE A 240 -6.97 -7.85 4.55
C ILE A 240 -5.50 -7.88 4.08
N ILE A 241 -5.05 -9.01 3.51
CA ILE A 241 -3.64 -9.23 3.11
C ILE A 241 -3.27 -8.37 1.89
N ILE A 242 -4.21 -8.00 1.02
CA ILE A 242 -3.90 -7.20 -0.19
C ILE A 242 -3.64 -5.73 0.11
N TYR A 243 -4.29 -5.16 1.12
CA TYR A 243 -3.97 -3.80 1.60
C TYR A 243 -2.48 -3.65 1.93
N VAL A 244 -1.81 -4.77 2.21
CA VAL A 244 -0.41 -4.81 2.62
C VAL A 244 0.53 -5.42 1.58
N GLN A 245 0.07 -6.37 0.77
CA GLN A 245 0.88 -7.00 -0.29
C GLN A 245 1.29 -6.03 -1.40
N VAL A 246 0.46 -5.01 -1.66
CA VAL A 246 0.80 -3.92 -2.60
C VAL A 246 1.88 -3.00 -2.02
N TYR A 247 1.96 -2.90 -0.69
CA TYR A 247 2.74 -1.89 0.03
C TYR A 247 4.21 -2.26 0.27
N THR A 248 4.68 -3.51 0.17
CA THR A 248 5.96 -3.88 0.82
C THR A 248 7.16 -4.00 -0.12
N ARG A 249 7.01 -4.68 -1.27
CA ARG A 249 8.09 -4.77 -2.26
C ARG A 249 8.24 -3.48 -3.06
N ARG A 250 7.16 -2.72 -3.18
CA ARG A 250 6.99 -1.64 -4.16
C ARG A 250 7.16 -0.25 -3.57
N LEU A 251 6.98 -0.11 -2.26
CA LEU A 251 7.37 1.07 -1.49
C LEU A 251 8.88 1.24 -1.48
N MET A 252 9.67 0.17 -1.34
CA MET A 252 11.13 0.26 -1.48
C MET A 252 11.56 0.66 -2.90
N VAL A 253 10.82 0.25 -3.93
CA VAL A 253 11.06 0.71 -5.32
C VAL A 253 10.69 2.19 -5.47
N MET A 254 9.57 2.62 -4.87
CA MET A 254 9.16 4.01 -4.82
C MET A 254 10.16 4.90 -4.07
N LEU A 255 10.87 4.34 -3.09
CA LEU A 255 11.83 5.03 -2.24
C LEU A 255 13.31 4.85 -2.65
N SER A 256 13.61 3.99 -3.63
CA SER A 256 14.97 3.84 -4.17
C SER A 256 15.27 4.90 -5.22
N GLU A 257 16.46 5.49 -5.17
CA GLU A 257 17.03 6.35 -6.23
C GLU A 257 17.55 5.56 -7.45
#